data_AF-A0A1M4VIE3-F1
#
_entry.id   AF-A0A1M4VIE3-F1
#
_cell.length_a   1.000
_cell.length_b   1.000
_cell.length_c   1.000
_cell.angle_alpha   90.00
_cell.angle_beta   90.00
_cell.angle_gamma   90.00
#
_symmetry.space_group_name_H-M   'P 1'
#
loop_
_entity.id
_entity.type
_entity.pdbx_description
1 polymer ?
#
loop_
_entity_poly.entity_id
_entity_poly.type
_entity_poly.pdbx_seq_one_letter_code
_entity_poly.pdbx_strand_id
1 'polypeptide(L)'
;MPLIVCSAWGIASTYLFFYCWLGVLGLVACLIGGTRQAANGRVLVAVGFTYACQTFALALLLILGFRQICGVHGFGYTPGQVLLYWAASTLALCRLLPGARQKIDRIWEKTNPQEEE
;
A
#
# COMPACT_ATOMS: atom_id res chain seq x y z
N MET A 1 -22.15 -11.04 -13.45
CA MET A 1 -21.05 -10.05 -13.58
C MET A 1 -20.67 -9.33 -12.29
N PRO A 2 -21.57 -8.84 -11.40
CA PRO A 2 -21.15 -8.02 -10.26
C PRO A 2 -20.26 -8.78 -9.26
N LEU A 3 -20.50 -10.08 -9.04
CA LEU A 3 -19.71 -10.92 -8.13
C LEU A 3 -18.21 -11.00 -8.51
N ILE A 4 -17.89 -11.09 -9.81
CA ILE A 4 -16.50 -11.16 -10.28
C ILE A 4 -15.79 -9.83 -10.04
N VAL A 5 -16.47 -8.72 -10.33
CA VAL A 5 -15.96 -7.36 -10.06
C VAL A 5 -15.73 -7.17 -8.57
N CYS A 6 -16.61 -7.71 -7.71
CA CYS A 6 -16.47 -7.64 -6.25
C CYS A 6 -15.22 -8.35 -5.75
N SER A 7 -14.99 -9.59 -6.18
CA SER A 7 -13.82 -10.37 -5.79
C SER A 7 -12.53 -9.75 -6.34
N ALA A 8 -12.52 -9.36 -7.62
CA ALA A 8 -11.36 -8.76 -8.25
C ALA A 8 -10.98 -7.44 -7.57
N TRP A 9 -11.98 -6.62 -7.22
CA TRP A 9 -11.76 -5.38 -6.49
C TRP A 9 -11.30 -5.61 -5.05
N GLY A 10 -11.85 -6.61 -4.34
CA GLY A 10 -11.37 -6.97 -3.00
C GLY A 10 -9.88 -7.32 -2.98
N ILE A 11 -9.44 -8.11 -3.97
CA ILE A 11 -8.03 -8.42 -4.14
C ILE A 11 -7.24 -7.15 -4.48
N ALA A 12 -7.63 -6.43 -5.54
CA ALA A 12 -6.90 -5.25 -6.03
C ALA A 12 -6.77 -4.15 -4.97
N SER A 13 -7.86 -3.81 -4.29
CA SER A 13 -7.89 -2.80 -3.22
C SER A 13 -6.99 -3.19 -2.04
N THR A 14 -6.92 -4.48 -1.69
CA THR A 14 -6.02 -4.97 -0.64
C THR A 14 -4.55 -4.78 -1.03
N TYR A 15 -4.18 -5.11 -2.28
CA TYR A 15 -2.82 -4.86 -2.77
C TYR A 15 -2.50 -3.36 -2.79
N LEU A 16 -3.39 -2.54 -3.36
CA LEU A 16 -3.21 -1.09 -3.44
C LEU A 16 -3.07 -0.46 -2.06
N PHE A 17 -3.93 -0.82 -1.12
CA PHE A 17 -3.88 -0.37 0.27
C PHE A 17 -2.56 -0.78 0.94
N PHE A 18 -2.17 -2.04 0.80
CA PHE A 18 -0.93 -2.55 1.40
C PHE A 18 0.32 -1.86 0.85
N TYR A 19 0.41 -1.66 -0.47
CA TYR A 19 1.53 -0.93 -1.08
C TYR A 19 1.53 0.56 -0.74
N CYS A 20 0.35 1.17 -0.64
CA CYS A 20 0.21 2.55 -0.18
C CYS A 20 0.73 2.68 1.25
N TRP A 21 0.37 1.74 2.13
CA TRP A 21 0.83 1.72 3.52
C TRP A 21 2.34 1.50 3.63
N LEU A 22 2.93 0.62 2.81
CA LEU A 22 4.39 0.46 2.73
C LEU A 22 5.08 1.76 2.29
N GLY A 23 4.49 2.52 1.37
CA GLY A 23 4.99 3.84 0.98
C GLY A 23 4.97 4.84 2.15
N VAL A 24 3.91 4.83 2.96
CA VAL A 24 3.84 5.62 4.21
C VAL A 24 4.94 5.21 5.18
N LEU A 25 5.17 3.91 5.38
CA LEU A 25 6.27 3.42 6.23
C LEU A 25 7.64 3.85 5.68
N GLY A 26 7.82 3.87 4.36
CA GLY A 26 9.03 4.40 3.72
C GLY A 26 9.25 5.88 3.97
N LEU A 27 8.19 6.69 3.95
CA LEU A 27 8.27 8.10 4.33
C LEU A 27 8.65 8.29 5.80
N VAL A 28 8.04 7.52 6.69
CA VAL A 28 8.37 7.54 8.12
C VAL A 28 9.83 7.13 8.35
N ALA A 29 10.30 6.08 7.67
CA ALA A 29 11.70 5.67 7.71
C ALA A 29 12.63 6.79 7.22
N CYS A 30 12.25 7.52 6.16
CA CYS A 30 13.03 8.67 5.66
C CYS A 30 13.11 9.76 6.72
N LEU A 31 12.01 10.11 7.37
CA LEU A 31 12.02 11.09 8.45
C LEU A 31 12.93 10.67 9.60
N ILE A 32 12.86 9.41 10.04
CA ILE A 32 13.72 8.87 11.11
C ILE A 32 15.19 8.87 10.69
N GLY A 33 15.53 8.39 9.49
CA GLY A 33 16.89 8.40 8.95
C GLY A 33 17.46 9.82 8.81
N GLY A 34 16.62 10.79 8.43
CA GLY A 34 16.97 12.20 8.36
C GLY A 34 17.28 12.80 9.74
N THR A 35 16.49 12.47 10.77
CA THR A 35 16.76 12.92 12.15
C THR A 35 18.03 12.32 12.74
N ARG A 36 18.42 11.13 12.33
CA ARG A 36 19.63 10.44 12.82
C ARG A 36 20.92 10.88 12.11
N GLN A 37 20.86 11.80 11.14
CA GLN A 37 21.99 12.20 10.28
C GLN A 37 22.71 11.00 9.59
N ALA A 38 22.08 9.83 9.57
CA ALA A 38 22.72 8.59 9.12
C ALA A 38 22.78 8.47 7.59
N ALA A 39 22.18 9.40 6.86
CA ALA A 39 22.08 9.34 5.40
C ALA A 39 22.32 10.69 4.74
N ASN A 40 22.90 10.64 3.53
CA ASN A 40 23.12 11.80 2.69
C ASN A 40 21.76 12.43 2.32
N GLY A 41 21.49 13.65 2.81
CA GLY A 41 20.18 14.30 2.74
C GLY A 41 19.58 14.37 1.32
N ARG A 42 20.42 14.46 0.27
CA ARG A 42 19.97 14.46 -1.13
C ARG A 42 19.36 13.11 -1.56
N VAL A 43 19.93 12.00 -1.11
CA VAL A 43 19.43 10.65 -1.39
C VAL A 43 18.11 10.43 -0.63
N LEU A 44 18.07 10.85 0.62
CA LEU A 44 16.91 10.70 1.48
C LEU A 44 15.69 11.50 0.98
N VAL A 45 15.91 12.71 0.46
CA VAL A 45 14.85 13.50 -0.19
C VAL A 45 14.37 12.82 -1.48
N ALA A 46 15.26 12.27 -2.31
CA ALA A 46 14.86 11.58 -3.54
C ALA A 46 14.06 10.29 -3.26
N VAL A 47 14.50 9.49 -2.28
CA VAL A 47 13.80 8.28 -1.83
C VAL A 47 12.46 8.63 -1.18
N GLY A 48 12.43 9.63 -0.30
CA GLY A 48 11.20 10.14 0.30
C GLY A 48 10.21 10.64 -0.73
N PHE A 49 10.65 11.44 -1.71
CA PHE A 49 9.79 11.92 -2.79
C PHE A 49 9.21 10.77 -3.63
N THR A 50 10.00 9.73 -3.89
CA THR A 50 9.54 8.53 -4.61
C THR A 50 8.44 7.81 -3.83
N TYR A 51 8.63 7.60 -2.53
CA TYR A 51 7.60 6.98 -1.67
C TYR A 51 6.35 7.87 -1.54
N ALA A 52 6.50 9.20 -1.46
CA ALA A 52 5.38 10.14 -1.45
C ALA A 52 4.57 10.04 -2.74
N CYS A 53 5.23 10.11 -3.89
CA CYS A 53 4.58 10.02 -5.19
C CYS A 53 3.87 8.67 -5.39
N GLN A 54 4.53 7.57 -5.01
CA GLN A 54 3.95 6.23 -5.06
C GLN A 54 2.71 6.12 -4.15
N THR A 55 2.80 6.57 -2.90
CA THR A 55 1.69 6.56 -1.93
C THR A 55 0.51 7.38 -2.47
N PHE A 56 0.78 8.58 -2.97
CA PHE A 56 -0.25 9.46 -3.52
C PHE A 56 -0.93 8.86 -4.74
N ALA A 57 -0.16 8.32 -5.69
CA ALA A 57 -0.70 7.68 -6.89
C ALA A 57 -1.57 6.46 -6.55
N LEU A 58 -1.13 5.61 -5.61
CA LEU A 58 -1.89 4.44 -5.16
C LEU A 58 -3.17 4.83 -4.41
N ALA A 59 -3.10 5.84 -3.54
CA ALA A 59 -4.28 6.35 -2.83
C ALA A 59 -5.31 6.92 -3.80
N LEU A 60 -4.85 7.70 -4.79
CA LEU A 60 -5.71 8.26 -5.84
C LEU A 60 -6.38 7.14 -6.65
N LEU A 61 -5.63 6.11 -7.04
CA LEU A 61 -6.17 4.97 -7.77
C LEU A 61 -7.19 4.17 -6.95
N LEU A 62 -6.98 4.06 -5.64
CA LEU A 62 -7.91 3.42 -4.71
C LEU A 62 -9.22 4.21 -4.59
N ILE A 63 -9.15 5.55 -4.48
CA ILE A 63 -10.32 6.43 -4.42
C ILE A 63 -11.09 6.39 -5.76
N LEU A 64 -10.39 6.51 -6.88
CA LEU A 64 -11.00 6.48 -8.21
C LEU A 64 -11.66 5.13 -8.50
N GLY A 65 -10.96 4.03 -8.18
CA GLY A 65 -11.52 2.69 -8.36
C GLY A 65 -12.74 2.45 -7.47
N PHE A 66 -12.70 2.89 -6.20
CA PHE A 66 -13.87 2.82 -5.32
C PHE A 66 -15.05 3.63 -5.87
N ARG A 67 -14.80 4.87 -6.29
CA ARG A 67 -15.84 5.74 -6.87
C ARG A 67 -16.45 5.11 -8.13
N GLN A 68 -15.64 4.54 -9.01
CA GLN A 68 -16.12 3.89 -10.23
C GLN A 68 -16.96 2.65 -9.93
N ILE A 69 -16.53 1.83 -8.96
CA ILE A 69 -17.18 0.57 -8.63
C ILE A 69 -18.48 0.79 -7.84
N CYS A 70 -18.49 1.70 -6.88
CA CYS A 70 -19.71 2.07 -6.16
C CYS A 70 -20.69 2.87 -7.03
N GLY A 71 -20.18 3.81 -7.83
CA GLY A 71 -21.03 4.70 -8.64
C GLY A 71 -21.61 4.05 -9.90
N VAL A 72 -20.82 3.26 -10.64
CA VAL A 72 -21.25 2.69 -11.93
C VAL A 72 -21.80 1.27 -11.78
N HIS A 73 -21.22 0.45 -10.90
CA HIS A 73 -21.56 -0.98 -10.81
C HIS A 73 -22.55 -1.33 -9.69
N GLY A 74 -22.98 -0.35 -8.88
CA GLY A 74 -23.88 -0.61 -7.76
C GLY A 74 -23.28 -1.59 -6.76
N PHE A 75 -21.98 -1.43 -6.47
CA PHE A 75 -21.27 -2.27 -5.51
C PHE A 75 -21.69 -1.94 -4.07
N GLY A 76 -22.00 -2.97 -3.28
CA GLY A 76 -22.34 -2.82 -1.85
C GLY A 76 -23.84 -2.79 -1.53
N TYR A 77 -24.71 -2.95 -2.53
CA TYR A 77 -26.17 -2.95 -2.34
C TYR A 77 -26.71 -4.24 -1.74
N THR A 78 -25.96 -5.34 -1.83
CA THR A 78 -26.38 -6.64 -1.27
C THR A 78 -25.36 -7.16 -0.26
N PRO A 79 -25.82 -7.76 0.86
CA PRO A 79 -24.93 -8.31 1.88
C PRO A 79 -23.93 -9.34 1.33
N GLY A 80 -24.35 -10.13 0.33
CA GLY A 80 -23.50 -11.15 -0.30
C GLY A 80 -22.30 -10.57 -1.06
N GLN A 81 -22.46 -9.42 -1.72
CA GLN A 81 -21.34 -8.76 -2.42
C GLN A 81 -20.30 -8.24 -1.43
N VAL A 82 -20.77 -7.68 -0.31
CA VAL A 82 -19.90 -7.22 0.78
C VAL A 82 -19.14 -8.42 1.35
N LEU A 83 -19.83 -9.50 1.70
CA LEU A 83 -19.21 -10.70 2.28
C LEU A 83 -18.15 -11.32 1.34
N LEU A 84 -18.44 -11.37 0.02
CA LEU A 84 -17.50 -11.84 -0.99
C LEU A 84 -16.26 -10.94 -1.11
N TYR A 85 -16.45 -9.62 -1.09
CA TYR A 85 -15.36 -8.65 -1.07
C TYR A 85 -14.47 -8.84 0.17
N TRP A 86 -15.07 -9.00 1.35
CA TRP A 86 -14.33 -9.24 2.59
C TRP A 86 -13.54 -10.54 2.51
N ALA A 87 -14.16 -11.64 2.08
CA ALA A 87 -13.48 -12.92 1.92
C ALA A 87 -12.29 -12.84 0.96
N ALA A 88 -12.47 -12.20 -0.20
CA ALA A 88 -11.41 -12.01 -1.19
C ALA A 88 -10.28 -11.11 -0.66
N SER A 89 -10.62 -10.05 0.06
CA SER A 89 -9.67 -9.12 0.66
C SER A 89 -8.86 -9.77 1.77
N THR A 90 -9.50 -10.52 2.66
CA THR A 90 -8.82 -11.28 3.72
C THR A 90 -7.87 -12.32 3.13
N LEU A 91 -8.28 -13.04 2.09
CA LEU A 91 -7.41 -14.01 1.41
C LEU A 91 -6.17 -13.34 0.79
N ALA A 92 -6.35 -12.18 0.15
CA ALA A 92 -5.23 -11.41 -0.40
C ALA A 92 -4.29 -10.90 0.71
N LEU A 93 -4.85 -10.42 1.83
CA LEU A 93 -4.09 -9.94 2.97
C LEU A 93 -3.25 -11.07 3.60
N CYS A 94 -3.83 -12.25 3.80
CA CYS A 94 -3.12 -13.42 4.32
C CYS A 94 -1.92 -13.81 3.43
N ARG A 95 -1.99 -13.58 2.12
CA ARG A 95 -0.85 -13.80 1.21
C ARG A 95 0.21 -12.70 1.26
N LEU A 96 -0.20 -11.48 1.58
CA LEU A 96 0.70 -10.32 1.65
C LEU A 96 1.48 -10.26 2.97
N LEU A 97 0.88 -10.71 4.08
CA LEU A 97 1.48 -10.65 5.42
C LEU A 97 2.88 -11.29 5.50
N PRO A 98 3.13 -12.51 4.99
CA PRO A 98 4.44 -13.16 5.09
C PRO A 98 5.55 -12.35 4.41
N GLY A 99 5.23 -11.68 3.30
CA GLY A 99 6.17 -10.83 2.57
C GLY A 99 6.29 -9.40 3.12
N ALA A 100 5.44 -9.02 4.08
CA ALA A 100 5.43 -7.67 4.64
C ALA A 100 6.74 -7.35 5.37
N ARG A 101 7.21 -8.29 6.20
CA ARG A 101 8.43 -8.13 7.00
C ARG A 101 9.63 -7.85 6.10
N GLN A 102 9.88 -8.70 5.10
CA GLN A 102 10.99 -8.54 4.16
C GLN A 102 10.94 -7.19 3.41
N LYS A 103 9.74 -6.66 3.12
CA LYS A 103 9.61 -5.36 2.46
C LYS A 103 9.92 -4.21 3.41
N ILE A 104 9.49 -4.30 4.67
CA ILE A 104 9.81 -3.30 5.70
C ILE A 104 11.31 -3.26 5.97
N ASP A 105 11.94 -4.43 6.12
CA ASP A 105 13.39 -4.55 6.34
C ASP A 105 14.17 -3.91 5.16
N ARG A 106 13.78 -4.20 3.92
CA ARG A 106 14.38 -3.56 2.72
C ARG A 106 14.16 -2.05 2.65
N ILE A 107 13.01 -1.56 3.11
CA ILE A 107 12.74 -0.12 3.18
C ILE A 107 13.68 0.53 4.20
N TRP A 108 13.88 -0.14 5.34
CA TRP A 108 14.81 0.30 6.38
C TRP A 108 16.25 0.36 5.87
N GLU A 109 16.76 -0.73 5.28
CA GLU A 109 18.12 -0.80 4.72
C GLU A 109 18.40 0.31 3.70
N LYS A 110 17.45 0.56 2.78
CA LYS A 110 17.58 1.62 1.77
C LYS A 110 17.65 3.03 2.37
N THR A 111 17.08 3.21 3.55
CA THR A 111 16.92 4.52 4.17
C THR A 111 17.95 4.76 5.28
N ASN A 112 18.51 3.69 5.84
CA ASN A 112 19.51 3.71 6.89
C ASN A 112 20.66 2.72 6.59
N PRO A 113 21.53 3.00 5.60
CA PRO A 113 22.58 2.07 5.18
C PRO A 113 23.77 1.93 6.15
N GLN A 114 23.73 2.54 7.34
CA GLN A 114 24.88 2.67 8.25
C GLN A 114 24.97 1.66 9.40
N GLU A 115 24.14 0.60 9.43
CA GLU A 115 24.17 -0.40 10.52
C GLU A 115 25.15 -1.58 10.28
N GLU A 116 26.00 -1.53 9.24
CA GLU A 116 27.12 -2.47 9.03
C GLU A 116 28.45 -1.86 9.52
N GLU A 117 28.64 -1.72 10.83
CA GLU A 117 29.96 -1.59 11.47
C GLU A 117 30.11 -2.57 12.64
#